data_AF-A0A2X0I909-F1
#
_entry.id   AF-A0A2X0I909-F1
#
_cell.length_a   1.000
_cell.length_b   1.000
_cell.length_c   1.000
_cell.angle_alpha   90.00
_cell.angle_beta   90.00
_cell.angle_gamma   90.00
#
_symmetry.space_group_name_H-M   'P 1'
#
loop_
_entity.id
_entity.type
_entity.pdbx_description
1 polymer ?
#
loop_
_entity_poly.entity_id
_entity_poly.type
_entity_poly.pdbx_seq_one_letter_code
_entity_poly.pdbx_strand_id
1 'polypeptide(L)'
;MNTVLERFGVDAPVAVERTAHGLLNRVWRIDAEDGRRWVLKQYLDDAGHASSGAIAAQHRTIAALAAAGLPTVPPVAAEDGRTLVLLRGRRYALFPFVDGAAPGPLPLTAAAELGVYGAEERAELGT
;
A
#
# COMPACT_ATOMS: atom_id res chain seq x y z
N MET A 1 -11.04 -8.79 -10.52
CA MET A 1 -10.15 -8.70 -9.35
C MET A 1 -8.98 -9.66 -9.49
N ASN A 2 -9.24 -10.92 -9.83
CA ASN A 2 -8.25 -11.97 -10.06
C ASN A 2 -7.06 -11.53 -10.93
N THR A 3 -7.31 -10.89 -12.09
CA THR A 3 -6.22 -10.38 -12.95
C THR A 3 -5.29 -9.38 -12.28
N VAL A 4 -5.71 -8.64 -11.25
CA VAL A 4 -4.80 -7.78 -10.47
C VAL A 4 -4.00 -8.64 -9.48
N LEU A 5 -4.65 -9.58 -8.82
CA LEU A 5 -4.06 -10.47 -7.81
C LEU A 5 -3.00 -11.40 -8.42
N GLU A 6 -3.26 -11.96 -9.60
CA GLU A 6 -2.31 -12.76 -10.39
C GLU A 6 -1.01 -11.97 -10.65
N ARG A 7 -1.09 -10.66 -10.93
CA ARG A 7 0.10 -9.82 -11.14
C ARG A 7 0.93 -9.63 -9.88
N PHE A 8 0.34 -9.88 -8.71
CA PHE A 8 1.03 -9.93 -7.43
C PHE A 8 1.39 -11.36 -6.99
N GLY A 9 1.20 -12.37 -7.86
CA GLY A 9 1.46 -13.78 -7.54
C GLY A 9 0.45 -14.39 -6.56
N VAL A 10 -0.80 -13.91 -6.56
CA VAL A 10 -1.90 -14.45 -5.75
C VAL A 10 -2.87 -15.19 -6.69
N ASP A 11 -2.59 -16.47 -6.92
CA ASP A 11 -3.24 -17.27 -7.96
C ASP A 11 -4.57 -17.92 -7.52
N ALA A 12 -4.76 -18.14 -6.22
CA ALA A 12 -5.94 -18.84 -5.66
C ALA A 12 -6.61 -18.06 -4.51
N PRO A 13 -7.28 -16.93 -4.78
CA PRO A 13 -8.07 -16.24 -3.76
C PRO A 13 -9.37 -17.01 -3.46
N VAL A 14 -9.55 -17.42 -2.20
CA VAL A 14 -10.78 -18.09 -1.73
C VAL A 14 -11.86 -17.10 -1.31
N ALA A 15 -11.46 -15.89 -0.89
CA ALA A 15 -12.39 -14.82 -0.55
C ALA A 15 -11.84 -13.46 -0.98
N VAL A 16 -12.73 -12.60 -1.48
CA VAL A 16 -12.44 -11.23 -1.91
C VAL A 16 -13.57 -10.33 -1.40
N GLU A 17 -13.35 -9.70 -0.25
CA GLU A 17 -14.38 -8.93 0.44
C GLU A 17 -14.07 -7.45 0.42
N ARG A 18 -15.02 -6.64 -0.03
CA ARG A 18 -14.87 -5.18 -0.01
C ARG A 18 -15.10 -4.67 1.41
N THR A 19 -14.17 -3.87 1.94
CA THR A 19 -14.36 -3.22 3.23
C THR A 19 -15.31 -2.04 3.11
N ALA A 20 -16.18 -1.84 4.11
CA ALA A 20 -17.12 -0.71 4.13
C ALA A 20 -16.45 0.65 4.41
N HIS A 21 -15.21 0.64 4.89
CA HIS A 21 -14.49 1.82 5.37
C HIS A 21 -13.47 2.34 4.34
N GLY A 22 -13.35 3.67 4.23
CA GLY A 22 -12.35 4.35 3.40
C GLY A 22 -12.96 5.40 2.46
N LEU A 23 -12.65 6.68 2.68
CA LEU A 23 -13.09 7.79 1.82
C LEU A 23 -12.21 7.94 0.57
N LEU A 24 -10.92 7.63 0.69
CA LEU A 24 -9.91 7.95 -0.31
C LEU A 24 -9.48 6.73 -1.15
N ASN A 25 -9.86 5.52 -0.75
CA ASN A 25 -9.47 4.30 -1.42
C ASN A 25 -10.59 3.28 -1.33
N ARG A 26 -10.72 2.44 -2.36
CA ARG A 26 -11.51 1.22 -2.25
C ARG A 26 -10.57 0.12 -1.77
N VAL A 27 -10.95 -0.58 -0.73
CA VAL A 27 -10.11 -1.58 -0.08
C VAL A 27 -10.84 -2.93 -0.07
N TRP A 28 -10.10 -3.99 -0.32
CA TRP A 28 -10.57 -5.36 -0.26
C TRP A 28 -9.66 -6.18 0.64
N ARG A 29 -10.26 -7.06 1.45
CA ARG A 29 -9.58 -8.16 2.13
C ARG A 29 -9.56 -9.36 1.19
N ILE A 30 -8.40 -9.99 1.07
CA ILE A 30 -8.18 -11.18 0.24
C ILE A 30 -7.71 -12.30 1.15
N ASP A 31 -8.37 -13.44 1.10
CA ASP A 31 -7.91 -14.66 1.74
C ASP A 31 -7.50 -15.65 0.64
N ALA A 32 -6.32 -16.27 0.75
CA ALA A 32 -5.78 -17.24 -0.22
C ALA A 32 -5.86 -18.67 0.32
N GLU A 33 -5.86 -19.67 -0.56
CA GLU A 33 -5.93 -21.10 -0.20
C GLU A 33 -4.79 -21.54 0.72
N ASP A 34 -3.60 -20.96 0.55
CA ASP A 34 -2.41 -21.26 1.37
C ASP A 34 -2.44 -20.60 2.77
N GLY A 35 -3.56 -19.96 3.13
CA GLY A 35 -3.77 -19.30 4.41
C GLY A 35 -3.20 -17.88 4.49
N ARG A 36 -2.50 -17.38 3.46
CA ARG A 36 -2.05 -15.99 3.42
C ARG A 36 -3.23 -15.05 3.23
N ARG A 37 -3.15 -13.89 3.88
CA ARG A 37 -4.16 -12.84 3.82
C ARG A 37 -3.55 -11.54 3.36
N TRP A 38 -4.31 -10.80 2.57
CA TRP A 38 -3.85 -9.56 1.96
C TRP A 38 -4.90 -8.46 2.04
N VAL A 39 -4.42 -7.23 1.90
CA VAL A 39 -5.24 -6.05 1.67
C VAL A 39 -4.93 -5.51 0.30
N LEU A 40 -5.90 -5.52 -0.60
CA LEU A 40 -5.79 -4.85 -1.89
C LEU A 40 -6.39 -3.45 -1.79
N LYS A 41 -5.60 -2.45 -2.17
CA LYS A 41 -6.01 -1.05 -2.18
C LYS A 41 -6.08 -0.55 -3.62
N GLN A 42 -7.24 -0.04 -4.01
CA GLN A 42 -7.39 0.80 -5.20
C GLN A 42 -7.28 2.27 -4.79
N TYR A 43 -6.30 2.94 -5.37
CA TYR A 43 -6.17 4.39 -5.25
C TYR A 43 -7.26 5.07 -6.09
N LEU A 44 -8.09 5.89 -5.42
CA LEU A 44 -9.01 6.78 -6.10
C LEU A 44 -8.27 8.09 -6.38
N ASP A 45 -8.29 8.49 -7.65
CA ASP A 45 -7.62 9.69 -8.14
C ASP A 45 -8.66 10.67 -8.69
N ASP A 46 -9.77 10.82 -7.94
CA ASP A 46 -10.94 11.59 -8.37
C ASP A 46 -10.63 13.09 -8.54
N ALA A 47 -9.48 13.54 -8.04
CA ALA A 47 -9.02 14.93 -8.09
C ALA A 47 -7.59 15.09 -8.65
N GLY A 48 -6.99 14.06 -9.26
CA GLY A 48 -5.69 14.14 -9.95
C GLY A 48 -4.46 14.29 -9.04
N HIS A 49 -4.60 14.07 -7.74
CA HIS A 49 -3.53 14.25 -6.75
C HIS A 49 -2.61 13.04 -6.57
N ALA A 50 -2.95 11.88 -7.14
CA ALA A 50 -2.24 10.63 -6.88
C ALA A 50 -1.66 10.02 -8.17
N SER A 51 -0.63 10.69 -8.72
CA SER A 51 0.13 10.16 -9.85
C SER A 51 0.81 8.84 -9.48
N SER A 52 1.05 7.96 -10.46
CA SER A 52 1.77 6.70 -10.21
C SER A 52 3.16 6.95 -9.62
N GLY A 53 3.81 8.07 -9.98
CA GLY A 53 5.11 8.47 -9.43
C GLY A 53 5.02 8.86 -7.95
N ALA A 54 4.01 9.67 -7.58
CA ALA A 54 3.79 10.08 -6.20
C ALA A 54 3.47 8.88 -5.29
N ILE A 55 2.60 7.97 -5.76
CA ILE A 55 2.29 6.75 -5.00
C ILE A 55 3.52 5.85 -4.87
N ALA A 56 4.32 5.71 -5.93
CA ALA A 56 5.56 4.92 -5.88
C ALA A 56 6.60 5.52 -4.92
N ALA A 57 6.69 6.85 -4.83
CA ALA A 57 7.55 7.53 -3.87
C ALA A 57 7.10 7.26 -2.43
N GLN A 58 5.80 7.41 -2.15
CA GLN A 58 5.22 7.01 -0.87
C GLN A 58 5.51 5.54 -0.50
N HIS A 59 5.41 4.62 -1.47
CA HIS A 59 5.73 3.21 -1.23
C HIS A 59 7.20 3.00 -0.85
N ARG A 60 8.14 3.72 -1.48
CA ARG A 60 9.57 3.66 -1.11
C ARG A 60 9.79 4.18 0.30
N THR A 61 9.13 5.27 0.68
CA THR A 61 9.22 5.83 2.03
C THR A 61 8.70 4.85 3.07
N ILE A 62 7.54 4.21 2.83
CA ILE A 62 7.03 3.15 3.73
C ILE A 62 8.04 1.99 3.84
N ALA A 63 8.66 1.56 2.74
CA ALA A 63 9.67 0.50 2.77
C ALA A 63 10.94 0.91 3.54
N ALA A 64 11.40 2.16 3.40
CA ALA A 64 12.54 2.68 4.14
C ALA A 64 12.26 2.73 5.66
N LEU A 65 11.05 3.16 6.05
CA LEU A 65 10.62 3.17 7.44
C LEU A 65 10.59 1.75 8.02
N ALA A 66 10.06 0.78 7.29
CA ALA A 66 10.07 -0.63 7.69
C ALA A 66 11.50 -1.16 7.85
N ALA A 67 12.41 -0.83 6.93
CA ALA A 67 13.82 -1.21 7.00
C ALA A 67 14.54 -0.55 8.20
N ALA A 68 14.09 0.62 8.64
CA ALA A 68 14.54 1.29 9.85
C ALA A 68 13.94 0.72 11.16
N GLY A 69 13.09 -0.31 11.07
CA GLY A 69 12.47 -0.96 12.23
C GLY A 69 11.19 -0.28 12.73
N LEU A 70 10.66 0.71 12.01
CA LEU A 70 9.38 1.33 12.36
C LEU A 70 8.22 0.40 11.98
N PRO A 71 7.10 0.43 12.74
CA PRO A 71 5.97 -0.49 12.58
C PRO A 71 5.10 -0.12 11.36
N THR A 72 5.69 -0.24 10.18
CA THR A 72 5.06 0.06 8.89
C THR A 72 5.01 -1.20 8.02
N VAL A 73 4.02 -1.26 7.14
CA VAL A 73 3.75 -2.43 6.30
C VAL A 73 3.94 -2.01 4.84
N PRO A 74 5.09 -2.34 4.22
CA PRO A 74 5.33 -1.99 2.83
C PRO A 74 4.43 -2.79 1.89
N PRO A 75 4.08 -2.23 0.72
CA PRO A 75 3.34 -2.95 -0.30
C PRO A 75 4.20 -4.07 -0.91
N VAL A 76 3.53 -5.13 -1.32
CA VAL A 76 4.11 -6.27 -2.05
C VAL A 76 4.54 -5.81 -3.44
N ALA A 77 5.74 -6.24 -3.86
CA ALA A 77 6.17 -6.10 -5.25
C ALA A 77 5.41 -7.10 -6.12
N ALA A 78 4.84 -6.61 -7.22
CA ALA A 78 4.31 -7.42 -8.30
C ALA A 78 5.43 -8.21 -8.99
N GLU A 79 5.05 -9.14 -9.87
CA GLU A 79 5.99 -9.96 -10.66
C GLU A 79 7.01 -9.14 -11.45
N ASP A 80 6.65 -7.91 -11.84
CA ASP A 80 7.53 -6.98 -12.54
C ASP A 80 8.41 -6.12 -11.62
N GLY A 81 8.44 -6.43 -10.33
CA GLY A 81 9.21 -5.73 -9.29
C GLY A 81 8.59 -4.41 -8.81
N ARG A 82 7.50 -3.94 -9.42
CA ARG A 82 6.85 -2.69 -9.02
C ARG A 82 5.77 -2.95 -7.97
N THR A 83 5.52 -1.95 -7.13
CA THR A 83 4.50 -2.02 -6.07
C THR A 83 3.12 -1.51 -6.53
N LEU A 84 3.00 -1.15 -7.81
CA LEU A 84 1.78 -0.63 -8.42
C LEU A 84 1.41 -1.42 -9.68
N VAL A 85 0.18 -1.93 -9.70
CA VAL A 85 -0.43 -2.52 -10.88
C VAL A 85 -1.44 -1.54 -11.47
N LEU A 86 -1.26 -1.22 -12.75
CA LEU A 86 -2.21 -0.46 -13.55
C LEU A 86 -3.10 -1.43 -14.32
N LEU A 87 -4.40 -1.41 -14.06
CA LEU A 87 -5.37 -2.20 -14.80
C LEU A 87 -6.59 -1.35 -15.16
N ARG A 88 -6.87 -1.21 -16.46
CA ARG A 88 -8.01 -0.43 -16.99
C ARG A 88 -8.06 1.00 -16.41
N GLY A 89 -6.93 1.69 -16.41
CA GLY A 89 -6.80 3.06 -15.90
C GLY A 89 -6.87 3.20 -14.37
N ARG A 90 -6.94 2.09 -13.62
CA ARG A 90 -7.02 2.09 -12.16
C ARG A 90 -5.70 1.60 -11.56
N ARG A 91 -5.31 2.22 -10.44
CA ARG A 91 -4.06 1.94 -9.70
C ARG A 91 -4.34 1.06 -8.50
N TYR A 92 -3.60 -0.04 -8.39
CA TYR A 92 -3.74 -0.99 -7.28
C TYR A 92 -2.39 -1.26 -6.61
N ALA A 93 -2.43 -1.44 -5.31
CA ALA A 93 -1.32 -1.95 -4.50
C ALA A 93 -1.82 -3.04 -3.55
N LEU A 94 -1.00 -4.06 -3.35
CA LEU A 94 -1.26 -5.16 -2.43
C LEU A 94 -0.40 -4.99 -1.18
N PHE A 95 -0.97 -5.21 -0.02
CA PHE A 95 -0.28 -5.15 1.27
C PHE A 95 -0.50 -6.47 2.02
N PRO A 96 0.50 -6.96 2.77
CA PRO A 96 0.28 -8.00 3.78
C PRO A 96 -0.88 -7.61 4.71
N PHE A 97 -1.76 -8.56 5.02
CA PHE A 97 -2.74 -8.36 6.08
C PHE A 97 -2.04 -8.44 7.43
N VAL A 98 -2.27 -7.46 8.31
CA VAL A 98 -1.78 -7.46 9.68
C VAL A 98 -2.96 -7.66 10.61
N ASP A 99 -2.88 -8.69 11.44
CA ASP A 99 -3.85 -8.91 12.52
C ASP A 99 -3.62 -7.86 13.62
N GLY A 100 -4.61 -7.00 13.85
CA GLY A 100 -4.54 -5.99 14.90
C GLY A 100 -5.66 -4.96 14.80
N ALA A 101 -5.91 -4.27 15.91
CA ALA A 101 -6.73 -3.06 15.91
C ALA A 101 -5.98 -1.93 15.16
N ALA A 102 -6.71 -0.94 14.65
CA ALA A 102 -6.10 0.27 14.11
C ALA A 102 -5.09 0.83 15.12
N PRO A 103 -3.85 1.15 14.70
CA PRO A 103 -2.86 1.66 15.63
C PRO A 103 -3.41 2.91 16.34
N GLY A 104 -3.20 2.97 17.65
CA GLY A 104 -3.43 4.19 18.42
C GLY A 104 -2.55 5.35 17.91
N PRO A 105 -2.71 6.57 18.44
CA PRO A 105 -1.87 7.69 18.07
C PRO A 105 -0.40 7.32 18.18
N LEU A 106 0.37 7.63 17.12
CA LEU A 106 1.80 7.39 17.12
C LEU A 106 2.45 8.18 18.28
N PRO A 107 3.35 7.56 19.06
CA PRO A 107 4.13 8.29 20.03
C PRO A 107 4.91 9.42 19.32
N LEU A 108 5.03 10.57 19.97
CA LEU A 108 5.64 11.78 19.37
C LEU A 108 7.08 11.56 18.87
N THR A 109 7.81 10.64 19.47
CA THR A 109 9.15 10.24 19.03
C THR A 109 9.13 9.54 17.67
N ALA A 110 8.22 8.59 17.47
CA ALA A 110 8.02 7.94 16.16
C ALA A 110 7.49 8.94 15.11
N ALA A 111 6.65 9.90 15.52
CA ALA A 111 6.18 10.96 14.63
C ALA A 111 7.31 11.92 14.19
N ALA A 112 8.26 12.23 15.07
CA ALA A 112 9.41 13.07 14.76
C ALA A 112 10.38 12.37 13.78
N GLU A 113 10.64 11.08 13.97
CA GLU A 113 11.44 10.27 13.04
C GLU A 113 10.78 10.19 11.65
N LEU A 114 9.46 10.00 11.59
CA LEU A 114 8.69 10.05 10.33
C LEU A 114 8.79 11.40 9.61
N GLY A 115 8.89 12.51 10.37
CA GLY A 115 9.03 13.86 9.82
C GLY A 115 10.35 14.06 9.07
N VAL A 116 11.43 13.38 9.49
CA VAL A 116 12.74 13.44 8.82
C VAL A 116 12.67 12.75 7.45
N TYR A 117 12.07 11.56 7.37
CA TYR A 117 11.89 10.84 6.10
C TYR A 117 10.94 11.58 5.12
N GLY A 118 9.91 12.25 5.64
CA GLY A 118 9.01 13.06 4.81
C GLY A 118 9.62 14.38 4.31
N ALA A 119 10.67 14.88 4.96
CA ALA A 119 11.38 16.09 4.55
C ALA A 119 12.40 15.82 3.44
N GLU A 120 13.07 14.66 3.47
CA GLU A 120 14.01 14.23 2.42
C GLU A 120 13.31 14.02 1.06
N GLU A 121 12.08 13.49 1.06
CA GLU A 121 11.31 13.26 -0.17
C GLU A 121 10.81 14.56 -0.85
N ARG A 122 10.57 15.63 -0.07
CA ARG A 122 10.19 16.95 -0.61
C ARG A 122 11.35 17.69 -1.28
N ALA A 123 12.59 17.35 -0.93
CA ALA A 123 13.77 17.92 -1.57
C ALA A 123 14.02 17.32 -2.97
N GLU A 124 13.66 16.06 -3.21
CA GLU A 124 13.88 15.39 -4.51
C GLU A 124 12.73 15.59 -5.53
N LEU A 125 11.53 15.96 -5.08
CA LEU A 125 10.39 16.28 -5.96
C LEU A 125 10.30 17.78 -6.33
N GLY A 126 11.28 18.57 -5.91
CA GLY A 126 11.42 19.99 -6.20
C GLY A 126 12.58 20.27 -7.14
N THR A 127 12.49 19.86 -8.41
CA THR A 127 13.16 20.53 -9.55
C THR A 127 12.34 20.30 -10.81
#